data_AF-A0A5B6VDQ3-F1
#
_entry.id   AF-A0A5B6VDQ3-F1
#
_cell.length_a   1.000
_cell.length_b   1.000
_cell.length_c   1.000
_cell.angle_alpha   90.00
_cell.angle_beta   90.00
_cell.angle_gamma   90.00
#
_symmetry.space_group_name_H-M   'P 1'
#
loop_
_entity.id
_entity.type
_entity.pdbx_description
1 polymer ?
#
loop_
_entity_poly.entity_id
_entity_poly.type
_entity_poly.pdbx_seq_one_letter_code
_entity_poly.pdbx_strand_id
1 'polypeptide(L)' 'MASTNAQGRPMTIDSHLHIWASPQEAADKYPYFPGQEPTLPGHLDFLLQCMEEASVEGAVIVQPINHKFDHSLVTSYKAI' A
#
# COMPACT_ATOMS: atom_id res chain seq x y z
N MET A 1 15.39 33.92 -24.86
CA MET A 1 15.54 32.47 -24.63
C MET A 1 14.36 32.04 -23.76
N ALA A 2 13.31 31.48 -24.36
CA ALA A 2 12.15 31.00 -23.60
C ALA A 2 12.55 29.68 -22.92
N SER A 3 12.51 29.63 -21.59
CA SER A 3 12.66 28.40 -20.83
C SER A 3 11.51 27.47 -21.19
N THR A 4 11.83 26.34 -21.79
CA THR A 4 10.90 25.24 -22.00
C THR A 4 10.40 24.78 -20.64
N ASN A 5 9.10 24.96 -20.37
CA ASN A 5 8.42 24.27 -19.28
C ASN A 5 8.70 22.77 -19.46
N ALA A 6 9.51 22.18 -18.58
CA ALA A 6 9.63 20.74 -18.49
C ALA A 6 8.27 20.21 -18.03
N GLN A 7 7.41 19.83 -18.98
CA GLN A 7 6.23 19.04 -18.67
C GLN A 7 6.74 17.73 -18.09
N GLY A 8 6.56 17.54 -16.77
CA GLY A 8 6.96 16.31 -16.09
C GLY A 8 6.36 15.10 -16.80
N ARG A 9 7.10 13.99 -16.82
CA ARG A 9 6.59 12.71 -17.35
C ARG A 9 5.29 12.32 -16.63
N PRO A 10 4.33 11.66 -17.30
CA PRO A 10 3.16 11.11 -16.63
C PRO A 10 3.57 10.20 -15.49
N MET A 11 2.85 10.28 -14.36
CA MET A 11 3.06 9.37 -13.23
C MET A 11 2.29 8.08 -13.46
N THR A 12 2.93 6.93 -13.20
CA THR A 12 2.26 5.64 -13.18
C THR A 12 1.74 5.37 -11.78
N ILE A 13 0.45 5.04 -11.66
CA ILE A 13 -0.21 4.75 -10.39
C ILE A 13 -0.91 3.39 -10.51
N ASP A 14 -0.63 2.48 -9.59
CA ASP A 14 -1.42 1.26 -9.44
C ASP A 14 -2.72 1.59 -8.71
N SER A 15 -3.84 1.41 -9.40
CA SER A 15 -5.14 1.86 -8.92
C SER A 15 -5.81 0.91 -7.92
N HIS A 16 -5.30 -0.32 -7.72
CA HIS A 16 -5.99 -1.29 -6.86
C HIS A 16 -5.02 -2.28 -6.23
N LEU A 17 -4.48 -1.92 -5.07
CA LEU A 17 -3.68 -2.83 -4.25
C LEU A 17 -4.27 -3.00 -2.86
N HIS A 18 -3.91 -4.11 -2.23
CA HIS A 18 -4.22 -4.40 -0.84
C HIS A 18 -2.91 -4.53 -0.07
N ILE A 19 -2.89 -4.02 1.15
CA ILE A 19 -1.84 -4.34 2.13
C ILE A 19 -2.50 -4.94 3.36
N TRP A 20 -1.76 -5.77 4.07
CA TRP A 20 -2.17 -6.32 5.35
C TRP A 20 -1.01 -6.23 6.34
N ALA A 21 -1.32 -6.23 7.63
CA ALA A 21 -0.33 -6.06 8.68
C ALA A 21 0.82 -7.09 8.56
N SER A 22 2.04 -6.74 8.94
CA SER A 22 3.06 -7.77 9.20
C SER A 22 2.63 -8.65 10.40
N PRO A 23 3.20 -9.86 10.57
CA PRO A 23 2.91 -10.68 11.75
C PRO A 23 3.11 -9.94 13.09
N GLN A 24 4.12 -9.07 13.16
CA GLN A 24 4.41 -8.26 14.34
C GLN A 24 3.35 -7.18 14.57
N GLU A 25 2.95 -6.46 13.52
CA GLU A 25 1.90 -5.44 13.60
C GLU A 25 0.53 -6.06 13.91
N ALA A 26 0.25 -7.25 13.37
CA ALA A 26 -0.99 -7.97 13.63
C ALA A 26 -1.12 -8.42 15.09
N ALA A 27 0.01 -8.74 15.73
CA ALA A 27 0.04 -9.13 17.14
C ALA A 27 -0.16 -7.94 18.11
N ASP A 28 0.16 -6.72 17.68
CA ASP A 28 0.20 -5.54 18.55
C ASP A 28 -0.92 -4.53 18.27
N LYS A 29 -1.13 -4.17 17.01
CA LYS A 29 -1.86 -2.96 16.63
C LYS A 29 -2.97 -3.16 15.61
N TYR A 30 -2.77 -4.04 14.63
CA TYR A 30 -3.67 -4.21 13.48
C TYR A 30 -4.07 -5.67 13.31
N PRO A 31 -4.86 -6.24 14.24
CA PRO A 31 -5.18 -7.66 14.22
C PRO A 31 -5.96 -8.06 12.97
N TYR A 32 -5.77 -9.30 12.53
CA TYR A 32 -6.61 -9.90 11.51
C TYR A 32 -7.98 -10.25 12.07
N PHE A 33 -8.99 -10.23 11.21
CA PHE A 33 -10.26 -10.87 11.52
C PHE A 33 -10.04 -12.39 11.62
N PRO A 34 -10.59 -13.09 12.63
CA PRO A 34 -10.34 -14.52 12.82
C PRO A 34 -10.61 -15.35 11.56
N GLY A 35 -9.63 -16.16 11.16
CA GLY A 35 -9.71 -17.00 9.95
C GLY A 35 -9.49 -16.23 8.66
N GLN A 36 -8.94 -15.02 8.72
CA GLN A 36 -8.52 -14.22 7.57
C GLN A 36 -7.01 -13.91 7.62
N GLU A 37 -6.23 -14.78 8.26
CA GLU A 37 -4.79 -14.69 8.25
C GLU A 37 -4.26 -14.93 6.82
N PRO A 38 -3.41 -14.04 6.29
CA PRO A 38 -2.88 -14.17 4.94
C PRO A 38 -1.84 -15.29 4.87
N THR A 39 -1.77 -15.98 3.73
CA THR A 39 -0.77 -17.03 3.47
C THR A 39 0.48 -16.52 2.77
N LEU A 40 0.52 -15.23 2.44
CA LEU A 40 1.56 -14.56 1.66
C LEU A 40 1.96 -13.23 2.30
N PRO A 41 3.15 -12.69 2.01
CA PRO A 41 3.52 -11.34 2.41
C PRO A 41 2.74 -10.28 1.64
N GLY A 42 2.39 -9.19 2.31
CA GLY A 42 1.69 -8.04 1.72
C GLY A 42 1.68 -6.82 2.65
N HIS A 43 2.71 -6.70 3.49
CA HIS A 43 2.91 -5.53 4.36
C HIS A 43 3.53 -4.37 3.59
N LEU A 44 3.49 -3.16 4.17
CA LEU A 44 3.89 -1.94 3.46
C LEU A 44 5.30 -2.01 2.87
N ASP A 45 6.29 -2.46 3.62
CA ASP A 45 7.69 -2.48 3.14
C ASP A 45 7.84 -3.38 1.91
N PHE A 46 7.13 -4.51 1.87
CA PHE A 46 7.08 -5.38 0.70
C PHE A 46 6.44 -4.69 -0.50
N LEU A 47 5.35 -3.96 -0.30
CA LEU A 47 4.73 -3.17 -1.36
C LEU A 47 5.70 -2.12 -1.92
N LEU A 48 6.40 -1.37 -1.05
CA LEU A 48 7.34 -0.34 -1.48
C LEU A 48 8.48 -0.91 -2.32
N GLN A 49 9.00 -2.08 -1.94
CA GLN A 49 9.97 -2.81 -2.75
C GLN A 49 9.39 -3.17 -4.13
N CYS A 50 8.18 -3.73 -4.19
CA CYS A 50 7.55 -4.10 -5.46
C CYS A 50 7.29 -2.88 -6.36
N MET A 51 6.89 -1.74 -5.78
CA MET A 51 6.68 -0.49 -6.52
C MET A 51 7.98 0.04 -7.14
N GLU A 52 9.09 -0.02 -6.40
CA GLU A 52 10.42 0.34 -6.91
C GLU A 52 10.82 -0.56 -8.08
N GLU A 53 10.70 -1.88 -7.92
CA GLU A 53 11.01 -2.87 -8.97
C GLU A 53 10.14 -2.69 -10.22
N ALA A 54 8.86 -2.34 -10.05
CA ALA A 54 7.91 -2.13 -11.14
C ALA A 54 7.97 -0.73 -11.76
N SER A 55 8.76 0.19 -11.22
CA SER A 55 8.79 1.61 -11.64
C SER A 55 7.42 2.30 -11.59
N VAL A 56 6.65 2.04 -10.53
CA VAL A 56 5.34 2.67 -10.26
C VAL A 56 5.49 3.71 -9.15
N GLU A 57 4.98 4.91 -9.36
CA GLU A 57 5.20 6.05 -8.44
C GLU A 57 4.16 6.19 -7.34
N GLY A 58 3.02 5.50 -7.46
CA GLY A 58 1.96 5.57 -6.46
C GLY A 58 1.06 4.35 -6.49
N ALA A 59 0.36 4.14 -5.39
CA ALA A 59 -0.63 3.09 -5.26
C ALA A 59 -1.88 3.61 -4.55
N VAL A 60 -3.04 3.16 -5.00
CA VAL A 60 -4.30 3.30 -4.26
C VAL A 60 -4.49 2.03 -3.44
N ILE A 61 -4.47 2.20 -2.11
CA ILE A 61 -4.64 1.11 -1.16
C ILE A 61 -6.11 0.93 -0.84
N VAL A 62 -6.64 -0.23 -1.17
CA VAL A 62 -8.01 -0.64 -0.90
C VAL A 62 -8.04 -1.54 0.33
N GLN A 63 -9.05 -1.38 1.17
CA GLN A 63 -9.22 -2.19 2.37
C GLN A 63 -9.18 -3.69 2.05
N PRO A 64 -8.27 -4.46 2.68
CA PRO A 64 -8.23 -5.91 2.51
C PRO A 64 -9.34 -6.61 3.31
N ILE A 65 -9.74 -7.79 2.85
CA ILE A 65 -10.67 -8.65 3.60
C ILE A 65 -10.07 -9.11 4.94
N ASN A 66 -8.75 -9.18 5.04
CA ASN A 66 -8.00 -9.63 6.23
C ASN A 66 -8.34 -8.81 7.49
N HIS A 67 -8.64 -7.51 7.34
CA HIS A 67 -9.01 -6.63 8.44
C HIS A 67 -10.49 -6.24 8.44
N LYS A 68 -11.28 -6.74 7.48
CA LYS A 68 -12.71 -6.45 7.29
C LYS A 68 -13.04 -4.96 7.41
N PHE A 69 -13.71 -4.55 8.49
CA PHE A 69 -14.18 -3.18 8.69
C PHE A 69 -13.19 -2.31 9.48
N ASP A 70 -12.11 -2.90 9.98
CA ASP A 70 -11.03 -2.16 10.63
C ASP A 70 -10.09 -1.56 9.57
N HIS A 71 -10.28 -0.27 9.31
CA HIS A 71 -9.49 0.48 8.34
C HIS A 71 -8.27 1.16 8.99
N SER A 72 -7.96 0.89 10.25
CA SER A 72 -6.89 1.58 10.99
C SER A 72 -5.53 1.42 10.32
N LEU A 73 -5.22 0.25 9.75
CA LEU A 73 -4.00 0.02 8.98
C LEU A 73 -3.94 0.93 7.74
N VAL A 74 -4.92 0.82 6.83
CA VAL A 74 -4.90 1.54 5.54
C VAL A 74 -5.05 3.06 5.69
N THR A 75 -5.59 3.53 6.83
CA THR A 75 -5.68 4.96 7.15
C THR A 75 -4.48 5.48 7.94
N SER A 76 -3.62 4.60 8.47
CA SER A 76 -2.42 5.01 9.22
C SER A 76 -1.31 5.57 8.33
N TYR A 77 -1.31 5.22 7.05
CA TYR A 77 -0.36 5.73 6.07
C TYR A 77 -0.95 6.99 5.42
N LYS A 78 -0.17 8.08 5.45
CA LYS A 78 -0.56 9.29 4.76
C LYS A 78 -0.33 9.10 3.27
N ALA A 79 -1.40 9.27 2.47
CA ALA A 79 -1.27 9.55 1.06
C ALA A 79 -0.38 10.78 0.88
N ILE A 80 0.64 10.67 0.01
CA ILE A 80 1.48 11.80 -0.42
C ILE A 80 0.67 12.67 -1.38
#